data_AF-A0A7G3G573-F1
#
_entry.id   AF-A0A7G3G573-F1
#
_cell.length_a   1.000
_cell.length_b   1.000
_cell.length_c   1.000
_cell.angle_alpha   90.00
_cell.angle_beta   90.00
_cell.angle_gamma   90.00
#
_symmetry.space_group_name_H-M   'P 1'
#
loop_
_entity.id
_entity.type
_entity.pdbx_description
1 polymer ?
#
loop_
_entity_poly.entity_id
_entity_poly.type
_entity_poly.pdbx_seq_one_letter_code
_entity_poly.pdbx_strand_id
1 'polypeptide(L)'
;MKLRNILVGASILATPAAFAGNDWSFKNVSVNYLDWSNGTEQRTNAGAFAGKKDFTLLEIEGGFGGDWGEAYGFFDVENPTKGTDERDSRENRRLVAKAVGRFNLVQLGSVPLQAYVHIYDLRDTGSSFFSQNRVLGLGTSLSNGNFWIKPFIGGHQQFESNIGAHANGVMAGYVAGYSFQMFGQSFMATQWHETEFNRDDKYLTMGSPAGGVTKGNATGQNGAVSLWWNVSKEFTTGVQYRYADQKLGSASYQNAMIYTAKYNF
;
A
#
# COMPACT_ATOMS: atom_id res chain seq x y z
N MET A 1 -25.12 -4.20 -4.26
CA MET A 1 -24.94 -2.98 -5.09
C MET A 1 -24.38 -3.38 -6.45
N LYS A 2 -24.95 -2.90 -7.56
CA LYS A 2 -24.46 -3.22 -8.91
C LYS A 2 -23.11 -2.50 -9.14
N LEU A 3 -22.13 -3.18 -9.76
CA LEU A 3 -20.77 -2.69 -10.03
C LEU A 3 -20.73 -1.28 -10.66
N ARG A 4 -21.73 -0.96 -11.49
CA ARG A 4 -21.93 0.36 -12.10
C ARG A 4 -22.06 1.50 -11.09
N ASN A 5 -22.64 1.24 -9.91
CA ASN A 5 -22.82 2.26 -8.88
C ASN A 5 -21.52 2.52 -8.09
N ILE A 6 -20.56 1.59 -8.12
CA ILE A 6 -19.25 1.74 -7.46
C ILE A 6 -18.33 2.61 -8.34
N LEU A 7 -18.34 2.38 -9.67
CA LEU A 7 -17.57 3.20 -10.62
C LEU A 7 -18.04 4.66 -10.67
N VAL A 8 -19.36 4.91 -10.57
CA VAL A 8 -19.90 6.27 -10.50
C VAL A 8 -19.60 6.95 -9.14
N GLY A 9 -19.48 6.17 -8.06
CA GLY A 9 -19.04 6.67 -6.76
C GLY A 9 -17.55 7.04 -6.74
N ALA A 10 -16.69 6.30 -7.44
CA ALA A 10 -15.26 6.60 -7.56
C ALA A 10 -14.98 7.89 -8.34
N SER A 11 -15.84 8.26 -9.29
CA SER A 11 -15.80 9.56 -9.98
C SER A 11 -16.22 10.76 -9.10
N ILE A 12 -16.73 10.52 -7.87
CA ILE A 12 -17.12 11.57 -6.91
C ILE A 12 -16.02 11.84 -5.87
N LEU A 13 -14.83 11.21 -5.98
CA LEU A 13 -13.59 11.79 -5.44
C LEU A 13 -13.13 12.96 -6.34
N ALA A 14 -14.08 13.84 -6.66
CA ALA A 14 -13.80 15.16 -7.18
C ALA A 14 -13.09 15.91 -6.07
N THR A 15 -11.77 16.08 -6.27
CA THR A 15 -11.01 17.29 -5.96
C THR A 15 -11.66 18.19 -4.91
N PRO A 16 -11.08 18.34 -3.71
CA PRO A 16 -11.37 19.52 -2.93
C PRO A 16 -11.00 20.72 -3.81
N ALA A 17 -12.00 21.45 -4.28
CA ALA A 17 -11.83 22.78 -4.86
C ALA A 17 -11.12 23.75 -3.87
N ALA A 18 -10.89 23.30 -2.62
CA ALA A 18 -10.15 23.97 -1.57
C ALA A 18 -8.61 24.00 -1.75
N PHE A 19 -8.02 23.29 -2.72
CA PHE A 19 -6.57 23.34 -2.99
C PHE A 19 -6.24 23.91 -4.38
N ALA A 20 -6.70 25.14 -4.64
CA ALA A 20 -6.44 25.89 -5.88
C ALA A 20 -4.97 26.32 -6.09
N GLY A 21 -3.99 25.58 -5.54
CA GLY A 21 -2.55 25.88 -5.59
C GLY A 21 -1.68 24.63 -5.63
N ASN A 22 -2.11 23.59 -6.36
CA ASN A 22 -1.29 22.38 -6.53
C ASN A 22 -0.29 22.59 -7.66
N ASP A 23 1.00 22.45 -7.35
CA ASP A 23 2.10 22.50 -8.33
C ASP A 23 2.14 21.24 -9.19
N TRP A 24 1.65 20.13 -8.65
CA TRP A 24 1.55 18.87 -9.39
C TRP A 24 0.34 18.05 -8.91
N SER A 25 -0.17 17.23 -9.81
CA SER A 25 -1.13 16.18 -9.48
C SER A 25 -1.06 15.04 -10.49
N PHE A 26 -1.49 13.85 -10.07
CA PHE A 26 -1.78 12.75 -10.96
C PHE A 26 -2.97 11.96 -10.42
N LYS A 27 -3.64 11.26 -11.32
CA LYS A 27 -4.64 10.24 -11.01
C LYS A 27 -4.63 9.19 -12.09
N ASN A 28 -4.92 7.95 -11.74
CA ASN A 28 -5.10 6.89 -12.70
C ASN A 28 -6.05 5.83 -12.16
N VAL A 29 -6.49 4.98 -13.09
CA VAL A 29 -7.12 3.71 -12.77
C VAL A 29 -6.25 2.59 -13.31
N SER A 30 -6.20 1.47 -12.61
CA SER A 30 -5.37 0.34 -13.02
C SER A 30 -6.06 -1.01 -12.83
N VAL A 31 -5.67 -1.95 -13.69
CA VAL A 31 -5.94 -3.38 -13.50
C VAL A 31 -4.62 -4.02 -13.13
N ASN A 32 -4.61 -4.80 -12.05
CA ASN A 32 -3.44 -5.50 -11.58
C ASN A 32 -3.73 -6.98 -11.37
N TYR A 33 -2.74 -7.82 -11.65
CA TYR A 33 -2.73 -9.22 -11.26
C TYR A 33 -1.60 -9.46 -10.28
N LEU A 34 -1.93 -9.87 -9.06
CA LEU A 34 -0.97 -10.25 -8.03
C LEU A 34 -0.83 -11.77 -8.02
N ASP A 35 0.40 -12.20 -8.28
CA ASP A 35 0.87 -13.58 -8.38
C ASP A 35 1.79 -13.88 -7.19
N TRP A 36 1.29 -14.56 -6.18
CA TRP A 36 2.09 -15.01 -5.04
C TRP A 36 2.99 -16.15 -5.47
N SER A 37 4.25 -16.12 -5.04
CA SER A 37 5.10 -17.28 -5.32
C SER A 37 4.55 -18.55 -4.67
N ASN A 38 4.76 -19.68 -5.35
CA ASN A 38 4.44 -21.02 -4.82
C ASN A 38 4.92 -21.23 -3.38
N GLY A 39 6.12 -20.75 -3.05
CA GLY A 39 6.65 -20.85 -1.69
C GLY A 39 5.87 -20.02 -0.67
N THR A 40 5.38 -18.84 -1.07
CA THR A 40 4.52 -18.00 -0.22
C THR A 40 3.17 -18.64 -0.01
N GLU A 41 2.53 -19.15 -1.06
CA GLU A 41 1.26 -19.87 -0.94
C GLU A 41 1.41 -21.07 0.00
N GLN A 42 2.44 -21.91 -0.19
CA GLN A 42 2.68 -23.07 0.66
C GLN A 42 2.84 -22.68 2.14
N ARG A 43 3.73 -21.73 2.46
CA ARG A 43 4.00 -21.31 3.84
C ARG A 43 2.79 -20.71 4.54
N THR A 44 2.00 -19.92 3.80
CA THR A 44 0.85 -19.22 4.40
C THR A 44 -0.38 -20.10 4.50
N ASN A 45 -0.59 -21.02 3.56
CA ASN A 45 -1.70 -21.99 3.62
C ASN A 45 -1.46 -23.11 4.65
N ALA A 46 -0.22 -23.33 5.09
CA ALA A 46 0.07 -24.21 6.22
C ALA A 46 -0.34 -23.58 7.57
N GLY A 47 -0.41 -22.25 7.67
CA GLY A 47 -0.72 -21.53 8.91
C GLY A 47 -2.20 -21.57 9.32
N ALA A 48 -2.49 -21.10 10.53
CA ALA A 48 -3.86 -21.06 11.08
C ALA A 48 -4.75 -19.92 10.57
N PHE A 49 -4.24 -19.03 9.72
CA PHE A 49 -4.99 -17.89 9.17
C PHE A 49 -5.24 -18.08 7.67
N ALA A 50 -6.13 -17.27 7.10
CA ALA A 50 -6.39 -17.30 5.66
C ALA A 50 -5.08 -17.11 4.88
N GLY A 51 -4.67 -18.16 4.16
CA GLY A 51 -3.43 -18.16 3.41
C GLY A 51 -3.50 -17.29 2.17
N LYS A 52 -2.37 -17.18 1.46
CA LYS A 52 -2.28 -16.37 0.24
C LYS A 52 -2.70 -17.19 -0.98
N LYS A 53 -3.29 -16.49 -1.94
CA LYS A 53 -3.73 -16.97 -3.25
C LYS A 53 -3.70 -15.81 -4.22
N ASP A 54 -3.37 -16.08 -5.48
CA ASP A 54 -3.38 -15.09 -6.55
C ASP A 54 -4.73 -14.39 -6.71
N PHE A 55 -4.70 -13.13 -7.13
CA PHE A 55 -5.91 -12.37 -7.40
C PHE A 55 -5.71 -11.19 -8.35
N THR A 56 -6.79 -10.80 -9.02
CA THR A 56 -6.89 -9.53 -9.73
C THR A 56 -7.38 -8.43 -8.78
N LEU A 57 -6.88 -7.21 -8.93
CA LEU A 57 -7.45 -6.03 -8.29
C LEU A 57 -7.65 -4.88 -9.28
N LEU A 58 -8.72 -4.12 -9.07
CA LEU A 58 -8.94 -2.83 -9.70
C LEU A 58 -8.54 -1.75 -8.71
N GLU A 59 -7.72 -0.80 -9.13
CA GLU A 59 -7.23 0.29 -8.28
C GLU A 59 -7.58 1.64 -8.90
N ILE A 60 -7.94 2.58 -8.04
CA ILE A 60 -7.88 4.02 -8.34
C ILE A 60 -6.82 4.63 -7.43
N GLU A 61 -5.85 5.32 -7.99
CA GLU A 61 -4.81 6.00 -7.22
C GLU A 61 -4.64 7.44 -7.69
N GLY A 62 -4.12 8.27 -6.79
CA GLY A 62 -3.81 9.64 -7.11
C GLY A 62 -2.96 10.31 -6.04
N GLY A 63 -2.38 11.43 -6.43
CA GLY A 63 -1.62 12.28 -5.53
C GLY A 63 -1.59 13.71 -6.05
N PHE A 64 -1.36 14.63 -5.14
CA PHE A 64 -1.20 16.04 -5.45
C PHE A 64 -0.36 16.73 -4.38
N GLY A 65 0.26 17.84 -4.74
CA GLY A 65 1.04 18.62 -3.80
C GLY A 65 1.35 20.02 -4.30
N GLY A 66 1.84 20.84 -3.39
CA GLY A 66 2.32 22.20 -3.63
C GLY A 66 3.04 22.74 -2.40
N ASP A 67 3.09 24.06 -2.23
CA ASP A 67 3.80 24.73 -1.12
C ASP A 67 3.38 24.27 0.29
N TRP A 68 2.14 23.80 0.45
CA TRP A 68 1.62 23.33 1.74
C TRP A 68 2.11 21.91 2.11
N GLY A 69 2.61 21.15 1.13
CA GLY A 69 2.94 19.73 1.27
C GLY A 69 2.31 18.88 0.17
N GLU A 70 1.97 17.63 0.50
CA GLU A 70 1.40 16.67 -0.44
C GLU A 70 0.45 15.67 0.21
N ALA A 71 -0.41 15.10 -0.63
CA ALA A 71 -1.25 13.96 -0.30
C ALA A 71 -1.17 12.90 -1.40
N TYR A 72 -1.27 11.63 -1.00
CA TYR A 72 -1.33 10.47 -1.87
C TYR A 72 -2.33 9.47 -1.31
N GLY A 73 -3.02 8.76 -2.19
CA GLY A 73 -3.86 7.65 -1.78
C GLY A 73 -4.26 6.73 -2.91
N PHE A 74 -4.78 5.56 -2.52
CA PHE A 74 -5.36 4.60 -3.44
C PHE A 74 -6.57 3.89 -2.80
N PHE A 75 -7.39 3.30 -3.65
CA PHE A 75 -8.47 2.41 -3.27
C PHE A 75 -8.54 1.21 -4.22
N ASP A 76 -8.50 0.02 -3.65
CA ASP A 76 -8.50 -1.25 -4.38
C ASP A 76 -9.79 -2.03 -4.13
N VAL A 77 -10.27 -2.64 -5.21
CA VAL A 77 -11.22 -3.75 -5.16
C VAL A 77 -10.46 -5.01 -5.57
N GLU A 78 -10.01 -5.77 -4.58
CA GLU A 78 -9.37 -7.08 -4.79
C GLU A 78 -10.45 -8.14 -5.06
N ASN A 79 -10.19 -9.08 -5.98
CA ASN A 79 -11.15 -10.07 -6.44
C ASN A 79 -12.48 -9.44 -6.93
N PRO A 80 -12.44 -8.50 -7.90
CA PRO A 80 -13.61 -7.70 -8.29
C PRO A 80 -14.77 -8.53 -8.87
N THR A 81 -14.49 -9.72 -9.41
CA THR A 81 -15.48 -10.66 -9.97
C THR A 81 -16.06 -11.62 -8.94
N LYS A 82 -15.58 -11.57 -7.69
CA LYS A 82 -15.97 -12.49 -6.61
C LYS A 82 -16.97 -11.86 -5.66
N GLY A 83 -17.69 -12.71 -4.94
CA GLY A 83 -18.64 -12.37 -3.90
C GLY A 83 -17.99 -12.17 -2.53
N THR A 84 -18.86 -12.15 -1.52
CA THR A 84 -18.49 -12.06 -0.10
C THR A 84 -18.59 -13.40 0.61
N ASP A 85 -18.84 -14.49 -0.11
CA ASP A 85 -19.00 -15.82 0.49
C ASP A 85 -18.56 -16.86 -0.55
N GLU A 86 -17.30 -16.75 -0.96
CA GLU A 86 -16.70 -17.73 -1.84
C GLU A 86 -16.39 -19.01 -1.04
N ARG A 87 -16.53 -20.18 -1.69
CA ARG A 87 -16.20 -21.48 -1.09
C ARG A 87 -14.77 -21.51 -0.53
N ASP A 88 -13.86 -20.80 -1.19
CA ASP A 88 -12.51 -20.54 -0.74
C ASP A 88 -12.42 -19.09 -0.28
N SER A 89 -12.34 -18.85 1.03
CA SER A 89 -12.37 -17.49 1.59
C SER A 89 -11.21 -16.59 1.13
N ARG A 90 -10.12 -17.17 0.61
CA ARG A 90 -9.01 -16.43 0.00
C ARG A 90 -9.42 -15.74 -1.30
N GLU A 91 -10.49 -16.20 -1.94
CA GLU A 91 -11.08 -15.59 -3.13
C GLU A 91 -12.11 -14.52 -2.81
N ASN A 92 -12.47 -14.32 -1.53
CA ASN A 92 -13.41 -13.28 -1.15
C ASN A 92 -12.95 -11.92 -1.69
N ARG A 93 -13.95 -11.10 -2.06
CA ARG A 93 -13.70 -9.72 -2.40
C ARG A 93 -13.19 -8.97 -1.17
N ARG A 94 -12.12 -8.19 -1.35
CA ARG A 94 -11.54 -7.34 -0.31
C ARG A 94 -11.48 -5.91 -0.80
N LEU A 95 -11.62 -4.97 0.13
CA LEU A 95 -11.46 -3.54 -0.12
C LEU A 95 -10.22 -3.07 0.62
N VAL A 96 -9.34 -2.36 -0.08
CA VAL A 96 -8.14 -1.79 0.51
C VAL A 96 -8.12 -0.30 0.21
N ALA A 97 -7.76 0.53 1.20
CA ALA A 97 -7.60 1.95 1.01
C ALA A 97 -6.35 2.43 1.73
N LYS A 98 -5.63 3.38 1.11
CA LYS A 98 -4.53 4.09 1.74
C LYS A 98 -4.67 5.58 1.52
N ALA A 99 -4.34 6.35 2.55
CA ALA A 99 -4.16 7.79 2.47
C ALA A 99 -2.90 8.18 3.24
N VAL A 100 -2.06 9.00 2.64
CA VAL A 100 -0.85 9.57 3.21
C VAL A 100 -0.87 11.07 2.99
N GLY A 101 -0.55 11.83 4.04
CA GLY A 101 -0.35 13.27 3.97
C GLY A 101 1.03 13.64 4.51
N ARG A 102 1.68 14.59 3.86
CA ARG A 102 2.90 15.25 4.33
C ARG A 102 2.65 16.75 4.33
N PHE A 103 2.76 17.41 5.46
CA PHE A 103 2.48 18.85 5.57
C PHE A 103 3.75 19.58 5.97
N ASN A 104 4.15 20.59 5.20
CA ASN A 104 5.35 21.35 5.48
C ASN A 104 5.20 22.09 6.82
N LEU A 105 6.13 21.87 7.75
CA LEU A 105 6.15 22.54 9.05
C LEU A 105 7.19 23.67 9.06
N VAL A 106 8.42 23.34 8.67
CA VAL A 106 9.54 24.29 8.67
C VAL A 106 10.61 23.82 7.67
N GLN A 107 11.30 24.79 7.06
CA GLN A 107 12.43 24.52 6.18
C GLN A 107 13.74 24.53 6.98
N LEU A 108 14.48 23.42 6.98
CA LEU A 108 15.80 23.29 7.64
C LEU A 108 16.89 23.25 6.58
N GLY A 109 17.37 24.42 6.15
CA GLY A 109 18.31 24.53 5.03
C GLY A 109 17.66 24.01 3.74
N SER A 110 18.23 22.98 3.12
CA SER A 110 17.65 22.32 1.94
C SER A 110 16.66 21.18 2.27
N VAL A 111 16.43 20.88 3.54
CA VAL A 111 15.60 19.75 3.99
C VAL A 111 14.29 20.26 4.60
N PRO A 112 13.12 20.00 3.99
CA PRO A 112 11.84 20.34 4.60
C PRO A 112 11.51 19.35 5.72
N LEU A 113 11.21 19.85 6.92
CA LEU A 113 10.61 19.04 7.98
C LEU A 113 9.08 19.04 7.80
N GLN A 114 8.49 17.86 7.72
CA GLN A 114 7.08 17.67 7.41
C GLN A 114 6.37 16.88 8.51
N ALA A 115 5.15 17.27 8.87
CA ALA A 115 4.24 16.40 9.61
C ALA A 115 3.78 15.28 8.67
N TYR A 116 3.83 14.04 9.14
CA TYR A 116 3.46 12.85 8.39
C TYR A 116 2.22 12.19 9.00
N VAL A 117 1.23 11.91 8.16
CA VAL A 117 0.04 11.13 8.52
C VAL A 117 -0.17 10.01 7.52
N HIS A 118 -0.58 8.85 8.01
CA HIS A 118 -0.84 7.66 7.18
C HIS A 118 -1.98 6.86 7.78
N ILE A 119 -2.94 6.50 6.94
CA ILE A 119 -3.97 5.49 7.22
C ILE A 119 -3.92 4.45 6.11
N TYR A 120 -3.85 3.18 6.48
CA TYR A 120 -4.06 2.05 5.59
C TYR A 120 -5.18 1.19 6.18
N ASP A 121 -6.23 0.90 5.42
CA ASP A 121 -7.39 0.12 5.85
C ASP A 121 -7.57 -1.06 4.88
N LEU A 122 -7.66 -2.27 5.43
CA LEU A 122 -8.04 -3.47 4.69
C LEU A 122 -9.30 -4.05 5.32
N ARG A 123 -10.28 -4.38 4.47
CA ARG A 123 -11.52 -5.05 4.85
C ARG A 123 -11.75 -6.26 3.97
N ASP A 124 -11.92 -7.41 4.59
CA ASP A 124 -12.51 -8.55 3.92
C ASP A 124 -14.03 -8.39 3.93
N THR A 125 -14.66 -8.42 2.76
CA THR A 125 -16.10 -8.24 2.68
C THR A 125 -16.87 -9.52 3.02
N GLY A 126 -16.20 -10.67 3.03
CA GLY A 126 -16.77 -11.97 3.36
C GLY A 126 -16.51 -12.48 4.77
N SER A 127 -15.80 -11.70 5.57
CA SER A 127 -15.64 -11.98 7.00
C SER A 127 -15.78 -10.68 7.80
N SER A 128 -15.77 -10.78 9.13
CA SER A 128 -15.67 -9.60 10.00
C SER A 128 -14.23 -9.07 10.12
N PHE A 129 -13.29 -9.63 9.34
CA PHE A 129 -11.89 -9.25 9.39
C PHE A 129 -11.65 -7.86 8.80
N PHE A 130 -10.99 -7.03 9.60
CA PHE A 130 -10.40 -5.78 9.14
C PHE A 130 -9.10 -5.52 9.88
N SER A 131 -8.19 -4.82 9.22
CA SER A 131 -6.96 -4.33 9.84
C SER A 131 -6.65 -2.94 9.30
N GLN A 132 -6.48 -1.98 10.21
CA GLN A 132 -6.18 -0.61 9.89
C GLN A 132 -4.91 -0.15 10.62
N ASN A 133 -3.92 0.30 9.86
CA ASN A 133 -2.69 0.87 10.39
C ASN A 133 -2.77 2.39 10.31
N ARG A 134 -2.41 3.08 11.39
CA ARG A 134 -2.41 4.54 11.49
C ARG A 134 -1.04 4.99 11.98
N VAL A 135 -0.44 5.95 11.30
CA VAL A 135 0.84 6.53 11.70
C VAL A 135 0.71 8.04 11.77
N LEU A 136 1.20 8.61 12.87
CA LEU A 136 1.41 10.05 13.03
C LEU A 136 2.88 10.26 13.38
N GLY A 137 3.55 11.14 12.64
CA GLY A 137 4.96 11.37 12.85
C GLY A 137 5.54 12.49 12.02
N LEU A 138 6.81 12.32 11.65
CA LEU A 138 7.58 13.29 10.89
C LEU A 138 8.13 12.64 9.63
N GLY A 139 8.37 13.45 8.61
CA GLY A 139 9.03 13.04 7.39
C GLY A 139 9.76 14.19 6.73
N THR A 140 10.38 13.87 5.60
CA THR A 140 10.97 14.87 4.70
C THR A 140 10.79 14.41 3.26
N SER A 141 11.04 15.31 2.32
CA SER A 141 11.00 15.05 0.88
C SER A 141 12.28 15.60 0.27
N LEU A 142 13.08 14.71 -0.31
CA LEU A 142 14.38 15.02 -0.90
C LEU A 142 14.37 14.66 -2.38
N SER A 143 15.00 15.49 -3.20
CA SER A 143 15.18 15.23 -4.63
C SER A 143 16.58 15.67 -5.08
N ASN A 144 17.13 14.92 -6.04
CA ASN A 144 18.36 15.27 -6.73
C ASN A 144 18.30 14.75 -8.17
N GLY A 145 18.16 15.67 -9.13
CA GLY A 145 17.92 15.34 -10.53
C GLY A 145 16.67 14.47 -10.67
N ASN A 146 16.81 13.29 -11.28
CA ASN A 146 15.70 12.38 -11.52
C ASN A 146 15.35 11.47 -10.33
N PHE A 147 16.15 11.52 -9.26
CA PHE A 147 15.92 10.72 -8.05
C PHE A 147 15.17 11.53 -7.01
N TRP A 148 14.22 10.88 -6.33
CA TRP A 148 13.55 11.42 -5.16
C TRP A 148 13.33 10.35 -4.10
N ILE A 149 13.30 10.76 -2.83
CA ILE A 149 13.00 9.91 -1.67
C ILE A 149 12.26 10.70 -0.61
N LYS A 150 11.25 10.08 0.01
CA LYS A 150 10.40 10.68 1.03
C LYS A 150 10.30 9.77 2.26
N PRO A 151 11.31 9.77 3.14
CA PRO A 151 11.30 8.95 4.35
C PRO A 151 10.37 9.54 5.41
N PHE A 152 9.89 8.68 6.30
CA PHE A 152 9.08 9.03 7.45
C PHE A 152 9.39 8.13 8.64
N ILE A 153 9.06 8.62 9.84
CA ILE A 153 9.00 7.85 11.08
C ILE A 153 7.88 8.38 11.97
N GLY A 154 7.13 7.50 12.62
CA GLY A 154 6.03 7.92 13.48
C GLY A 154 5.52 6.85 14.43
N GLY A 155 4.75 7.30 15.41
CA GLY A 155 4.03 6.41 16.31
C GLY A 155 2.97 5.63 15.54
N HIS A 156 2.90 4.32 15.79
CA HIS A 156 2.03 3.40 15.09
C HIS A 156 0.86 2.98 15.98
N GLN A 157 -0.36 3.11 15.49
CA GLN A 157 -1.58 2.56 16.10
C GLN A 157 -2.21 1.58 15.11
N GLN A 158 -2.57 0.40 15.60
CA GLN A 158 -3.26 -0.61 14.79
C GLN A 158 -4.68 -0.82 15.34
N PHE A 159 -5.66 -0.84 14.44
CA PHE A 159 -7.04 -1.18 14.73
C PHE A 159 -7.42 -2.45 13.97
N GLU A 160 -7.58 -3.55 14.69
CA GLU A 160 -7.82 -4.86 14.10
C GLU A 160 -9.07 -5.53 14.66
N SER A 161 -9.74 -6.32 13.83
CA SER A 161 -10.85 -7.17 14.25
C SER A 161 -10.45 -8.04 15.44
N ASN A 162 -11.31 -8.14 16.46
CA ASN A 162 -11.09 -8.90 17.70
C ASN A 162 -9.97 -8.41 18.64
N ILE A 163 -9.24 -7.35 18.29
CA ILE A 163 -8.22 -6.74 19.16
C ILE A 163 -8.62 -5.31 19.58
N GLY A 164 -9.20 -4.53 18.67
CA GLY A 164 -9.49 -3.12 18.88
C GLY A 164 -8.33 -2.20 18.51
N ALA A 165 -8.46 -0.91 18.82
CA ALA A 165 -7.50 0.13 18.47
C ALA A 165 -6.50 0.37 19.60
N HIS A 166 -5.23 0.02 19.39
CA HIS A 166 -4.17 0.20 20.38
C HIS A 166 -2.88 0.70 19.74
N ALA A 167 -2.02 1.31 20.56
CA ALA A 167 -0.64 1.58 20.16
C ALA A 167 0.05 0.26 19.79
N ASN A 168 0.85 0.28 18.73
CA ASN A 168 1.58 -0.86 18.19
C ASN A 168 3.00 -0.44 17.77
N GLY A 169 3.70 0.25 18.67
CA GLY A 169 5.09 0.64 18.50
C GLY A 169 5.30 1.83 17.56
N VAL A 170 6.32 1.71 16.72
CA VAL A 170 6.78 2.76 15.79
C VAL A 170 6.82 2.19 14.38
N MET A 171 6.51 3.00 13.37
CA MET A 171 6.69 2.65 11.97
C MET A 171 7.62 3.67 11.32
N ALA A 172 8.61 3.19 10.59
CA ALA A 172 9.44 4.00 9.71
C ALA A 172 9.40 3.43 8.30
N GLY A 173 9.55 4.28 7.31
CA GLY A 173 9.50 3.85 5.92
C GLY A 173 9.87 4.95 4.96
N TYR A 174 9.79 4.64 3.68
CA TYR A 174 10.03 5.60 2.61
C TYR A 174 9.30 5.20 1.35
N VAL A 175 9.09 6.21 0.50
CA VAL A 175 8.83 6.02 -0.94
C VAL A 175 9.97 6.68 -1.70
N ALA A 176 10.47 6.04 -2.73
CA ALA A 176 11.54 6.54 -3.57
C ALA A 176 11.23 6.27 -5.05
N GLY A 177 11.77 7.10 -5.93
CA GLY A 177 11.64 6.92 -7.37
C GLY A 177 12.81 7.49 -8.15
N TYR A 178 13.03 6.92 -9.33
CA TYR A 178 14.04 7.33 -10.28
C TYR A 178 13.50 7.24 -11.70
N SER A 179 13.40 8.39 -12.37
CA SER A 179 12.95 8.45 -13.77
C SER A 179 14.15 8.40 -14.72
N PHE A 180 14.03 7.63 -15.81
CA PHE A 180 15.10 7.49 -16.80
C PHE A 180 14.57 7.21 -18.20
N GLN A 181 15.45 7.34 -19.19
CA GLN A 181 15.16 6.97 -20.57
C GLN A 181 16.04 5.82 -21.01
N MET A 182 15.46 4.87 -21.73
CA MET A 182 16.17 3.73 -22.29
C MET A 182 15.54 3.37 -23.63
N PHE A 183 16.34 3.12 -24.67
CA PHE A 183 15.85 2.80 -26.02
C PHE A 183 14.85 3.85 -26.60
N GLY A 184 15.00 5.13 -26.24
CA GLY A 184 14.08 6.20 -26.65
C GLY A 184 12.70 6.15 -25.97
N GLN A 185 12.55 5.34 -24.92
CA GLN A 185 11.31 5.17 -24.14
C GLN A 185 11.49 5.69 -22.72
N SER A 186 10.38 6.12 -22.10
CA SER A 186 10.36 6.68 -20.74
C SER A 186 10.05 5.61 -19.69
N PHE A 187 10.89 5.52 -18.66
CA PHE A 187 10.76 4.56 -17.57
C PHE A 187 10.86 5.23 -16.21
N MET A 188 10.30 4.55 -15.20
CA MET A 188 10.50 4.91 -13.79
C MET A 188 10.74 3.65 -12.97
N ALA A 189 11.76 3.66 -12.13
CA ALA A 189 11.91 2.70 -11.05
C ALA A 189 11.37 3.30 -9.75
N THR A 190 10.57 2.57 -8.98
CA THR A 190 10.08 3.03 -7.67
C THR A 190 10.26 1.97 -6.61
N GLN A 191 10.41 2.40 -5.36
CA GLN A 191 10.36 1.52 -4.20
C GLN A 191 9.53 2.16 -3.10
N TRP A 192 8.68 1.37 -2.46
CA TRP A 192 8.13 1.71 -1.16
C TRP A 192 8.55 0.63 -0.16
N HIS A 193 8.82 1.05 1.08
CA HIS A 193 9.24 0.15 2.15
C HIS A 193 8.77 0.69 3.49
N GLU A 194 8.26 -0.18 4.35
CA GLU A 194 7.82 0.13 5.71
C GLU A 194 8.34 -0.96 6.67
N THR A 195 8.89 -0.53 7.80
CA THR A 195 9.29 -1.37 8.92
C THR A 195 8.55 -0.92 10.17
N GLU A 196 7.98 -1.89 10.88
CA GLU A 196 7.39 -1.75 12.21
C GLU A 196 8.42 -2.18 13.26
N PHE A 197 8.50 -1.45 14.36
CA PHE A 197 9.39 -1.69 15.48
C PHE A 197 8.60 -1.73 16.78
N ASN A 198 9.07 -2.53 17.74
CA ASN A 198 8.47 -2.65 19.07
C ASN A 198 6.96 -2.90 19.01
N ARG A 199 6.55 -3.79 18.10
CA ARG A 199 5.14 -4.21 17.99
C ARG A 199 4.68 -4.84 19.30
N ASP A 200 3.46 -4.51 19.68
CA ASP A 200 2.81 -5.05 20.87
C ASP A 200 2.46 -6.53 20.66
N ASP A 201 2.70 -7.34 21.69
CA ASP A 201 2.49 -8.79 21.68
C ASP A 201 1.09 -9.21 21.21
N LYS A 202 0.07 -8.36 21.44
CA LYS A 202 -1.31 -8.66 20.99
C LYS A 202 -1.44 -8.79 19.46
N TYR A 203 -0.55 -8.15 18.70
CA TYR A 203 -0.51 -8.20 17.24
C TYR A 203 0.53 -9.20 16.71
N LEU A 204 1.11 -10.04 17.58
CA LEU A 204 2.15 -11.00 17.22
C LEU A 204 1.65 -12.45 17.14
N THR A 205 0.34 -12.70 17.24
CA THR A 205 -0.19 -14.04 16.91
C THR A 205 -0.24 -14.19 15.39
N MET A 206 0.62 -15.04 14.83
CA MET A 206 0.85 -15.15 13.38
C MET A 206 0.76 -16.60 12.90
N GLY A 207 0.45 -16.81 11.62
CA GLY A 207 0.45 -18.13 11.01
C GLY A 207 1.87 -18.67 10.89
N SER A 208 2.06 -19.92 11.32
CA SER A 208 3.35 -20.62 11.25
C SER A 208 3.46 -21.41 9.93
N PRO A 209 4.61 -21.34 9.23
CA PRO A 209 4.84 -22.20 8.05
C PRO A 209 4.91 -23.70 8.39
N ALA A 210 5.05 -24.05 9.67
CA ALA A 210 5.05 -25.44 10.15
C ALA A 210 3.66 -25.95 10.55
N GLY A 211 2.61 -25.14 10.42
CA GLY A 211 1.28 -25.46 10.94
C GLY A 211 0.88 -24.62 12.14
N GLY A 212 -0.38 -24.21 12.20
CA GLY A 212 -0.95 -23.54 13.38
C GLY A 212 -0.54 -22.07 13.54
N VAL A 213 -0.49 -21.61 14.80
CA VAL A 213 -0.09 -20.26 15.19
C VAL A 213 1.30 -20.25 15.83
N THR A 214 2.01 -19.14 15.70
CA THR A 214 3.27 -18.86 16.39
C THR A 214 3.31 -17.40 16.85
N LYS A 215 4.18 -17.10 17.80
CA LYS A 215 4.53 -15.71 18.12
C LYS A 215 5.46 -15.18 17.02
N GLY A 216 5.04 -14.10 16.35
CA GLY A 216 5.86 -13.36 15.41
C GLY A 216 6.85 -12.43 16.11
N ASN A 217 7.70 -11.76 15.31
CA ASN A 217 8.70 -10.85 15.84
C ASN A 217 8.14 -9.46 16.14
N ALA A 218 8.75 -8.77 17.12
CA ALA A 218 8.45 -7.37 17.41
C ALA A 218 8.83 -6.39 16.28
N THR A 219 9.57 -6.88 15.27
CA THR A 219 9.88 -6.17 14.04
C THR A 219 9.25 -6.88 12.86
N GLY A 220 8.57 -6.12 12.00
CA GLY A 220 7.97 -6.64 10.76
C GLY A 220 8.14 -5.64 9.62
N GLN A 221 8.17 -6.14 8.39
CA GLN A 221 8.46 -5.31 7.23
C GLN A 221 7.65 -5.71 6.01
N ASN A 222 7.38 -4.74 5.15
CA ASN A 222 6.80 -4.96 3.84
C ASN A 222 7.23 -3.84 2.89
N GLY A 223 7.22 -4.16 1.62
CA GLY A 223 7.60 -3.21 0.60
C GLY A 223 7.38 -3.77 -0.79
N ALA A 224 7.71 -2.95 -1.77
CA ALA A 224 7.81 -3.41 -3.13
C ALA A 224 8.80 -2.58 -3.95
N VAL A 225 9.39 -3.21 -4.95
CA VAL A 225 10.22 -2.55 -5.97
C VAL A 225 9.50 -2.69 -7.31
N SER A 226 9.40 -1.62 -8.08
CA SER A 226 8.68 -1.59 -9.35
C SER A 226 9.51 -1.00 -10.46
N LEU A 227 9.28 -1.52 -11.67
CA LEU A 227 9.70 -0.92 -12.92
C LEU A 227 8.43 -0.57 -13.73
N TRP A 228 8.35 0.69 -14.13
CA TRP A 228 7.25 1.26 -14.89
C TRP A 228 7.75 1.70 -16.26
N TRP A 229 7.00 1.37 -17.30
CA TRP A 229 7.15 1.90 -18.65
C TRP A 229 6.00 2.86 -18.94
N ASN A 230 6.35 4.12 -19.18
CA ASN A 230 5.41 5.15 -19.61
C ASN A 230 5.25 5.07 -21.13
N VAL A 231 4.35 4.21 -21.58
CA VAL A 231 4.10 3.92 -23.02
C VAL A 231 3.63 5.18 -23.74
N SER A 232 2.71 5.92 -23.12
CA SER A 232 2.26 7.24 -23.55
C SER A 232 1.97 8.11 -22.32
N LYS A 233 1.40 9.30 -22.52
CA LYS A 233 0.92 10.12 -21.39
C LYS A 233 -0.24 9.43 -20.67
N GLU A 234 -1.09 8.75 -21.42
CA GLU A 234 -2.31 8.09 -20.96
C GLU A 234 -2.06 6.66 -20.47
N PHE A 235 -1.00 5.99 -20.93
CA PHE A 235 -0.78 4.58 -20.61
C PHE A 235 0.58 4.31 -19.95
N THR A 236 0.52 3.67 -18.79
CA THR A 236 1.69 3.18 -18.06
C THR A 236 1.48 1.69 -17.77
N THR A 237 2.51 0.87 -17.99
CA THR A 237 2.52 -0.53 -17.56
C THR A 237 3.70 -0.78 -16.65
N GLY A 238 3.64 -1.81 -15.82
CA GLY A 238 4.77 -2.14 -14.96
C GLY A 238 4.70 -3.50 -14.33
N VAL A 239 5.83 -3.85 -13.74
CA VAL A 239 6.02 -5.03 -12.91
C VAL A 239 6.49 -4.57 -11.54
N GLN A 240 5.93 -5.17 -10.50
CA GLN A 240 6.32 -4.95 -9.11
C GLN A 240 6.69 -6.27 -8.45
N TYR A 241 7.84 -6.31 -7.78
CA TYR A 241 8.18 -7.34 -6.83
C TYR A 241 7.77 -6.89 -5.43
N ARG A 242 6.74 -7.51 -4.88
CA ARG A 242 6.24 -7.26 -3.52
C ARG A 242 6.89 -8.25 -2.55
N TYR A 243 7.23 -7.78 -1.36
CA TYR A 243 7.75 -8.62 -0.29
C TYR A 243 7.20 -8.21 1.08
N ALA A 244 7.17 -9.17 2.00
CA ALA A 244 6.86 -8.96 3.40
C ALA A 244 7.54 -10.01 4.28
N ASP A 245 7.84 -9.67 5.52
CA ASP A 245 8.32 -10.62 6.53
C ASP A 245 7.81 -10.21 7.91
N GLN A 246 7.44 -11.20 8.73
CA GLN A 246 6.83 -10.98 10.05
C GLN A 246 5.63 -10.00 9.99
N LYS A 247 4.89 -10.04 8.87
CA LYS A 247 3.78 -9.14 8.57
C LYS A 247 2.70 -9.87 7.75
N LEU A 248 1.55 -9.22 7.53
CA LEU A 248 0.44 -9.77 6.73
C LEU A 248 -0.13 -11.11 7.24
N GLY A 249 -0.07 -11.32 8.56
CA GLY A 249 -0.62 -12.52 9.22
C GLY A 249 0.28 -13.76 9.19
N SER A 250 1.52 -13.68 8.69
CA SER A 250 2.47 -14.80 8.71
C SER A 250 3.81 -14.43 9.33
N ALA A 251 4.36 -15.32 10.17
CA ALA A 251 5.70 -15.21 10.74
C ALA A 251 6.80 -15.69 9.77
N SER A 252 6.56 -15.55 8.46
CA SER A 252 7.46 -16.00 7.42
C SER A 252 7.57 -14.99 6.29
N TYR A 253 8.66 -15.10 5.55
CA TYR A 253 8.89 -14.33 4.34
C TYR A 253 7.84 -14.64 3.27
N GLN A 254 7.35 -13.61 2.61
CA GLN A 254 6.32 -13.64 1.59
C GLN A 254 6.78 -12.79 0.41
N ASN A 255 6.53 -13.24 -0.80
CA ASN A 255 6.75 -12.43 -2.00
C ASN A 255 5.74 -12.74 -3.12
N ALA A 256 5.54 -11.74 -3.97
CA ALA A 256 4.66 -11.80 -5.12
C ALA A 256 5.19 -10.94 -6.26
N MET A 257 4.76 -11.26 -7.48
CA MET A 257 4.84 -10.37 -8.62
C MET A 257 3.49 -9.69 -8.82
N ILE A 258 3.49 -8.40 -9.16
CA ILE A 258 2.28 -7.69 -9.59
C ILE A 258 2.51 -7.16 -10.99
N TYR A 259 1.60 -7.50 -11.89
CA TYR A 259 1.58 -7.02 -13.27
C TYR A 259 0.48 -5.98 -13.41
N THR A 260 0.80 -4.84 -13.99
CA THR A 260 -0.08 -3.67 -13.97
C THR A 260 -0.24 -3.04 -15.34
N ALA A 261 -1.48 -2.66 -15.66
CA ALA A 261 -1.79 -1.72 -16.74
C ALA A 261 -2.60 -0.54 -16.17
N LYS A 262 -2.11 0.68 -16.38
CA LYS A 262 -2.68 1.93 -15.86
C LYS A 262 -3.16 2.83 -16.99
N TYR A 263 -4.27 3.52 -16.76
CA TYR A 263 -4.76 4.61 -17.57
C TYR A 263 -4.76 5.92 -16.77
N ASN A 264 -3.94 6.88 -17.23
CA ASN A 264 -3.75 8.19 -16.62
C ASN A 264 -4.68 9.23 -17.29
N PHE A 265 -5.31 10.11 -16.50
CA PHE A 265 -6.29 11.11 -16.99
C PHE A 265 -6.42 12.32 -16.07
#